data_AF-A0A9C8SY16-F1
#
_entry.id   AF-A0A9C8SY16-F1
#
_cell.length_a   1.000
_cell.length_b   1.000
_cell.length_c   1.000
_cell.angle_alpha   90.00
_cell.angle_beta   90.00
_cell.angle_gamma   90.00
#
_symmetry.space_group_name_H-M   'P 1'
#
loop_
_entity.id
_entity.type
_entity.pdbx_description
1 polymer ?
#
loop_
_entity_poly.entity_id
_entity_poly.type
_entity_poly.pdbx_seq_one_letter_code
_entity_poly.pdbx_strand_id
1 'polypeptide(L)'
;MDTFNRLHLLAELDHEHCHLNHGPGVDTSVIAATDYIVVPIGYQEDGIREVSVRDLVIPVCHDCAVALQGNEWTLLFCLDCGESRWVYRHFAKNRYRHHILWLKGCPDCSGEFGGLYFNDPAGIIAQDHAAGRHRPFMVVPGEAAA
;
A
#
# COMPACT_ATOMS: atom_id res chain seq x y z
N MET A 1 10.19 -5.34 9.41
CA MET A 1 10.12 -4.13 10.23
C MET A 1 10.15 -4.52 11.70
N ASP A 2 11.26 -4.20 12.34
CA ASP A 2 11.41 -4.30 13.79
C ASP A 2 10.66 -3.16 14.51
N THR A 3 10.55 -3.27 15.83
CA THR A 3 9.86 -2.30 16.69
C THR A 3 10.50 -0.91 16.66
N PHE A 4 11.81 -0.82 16.43
CA PHE A 4 12.55 0.44 16.44
C PHE A 4 12.21 1.28 15.21
N ASN A 5 12.18 0.66 14.03
CA ASN A 5 11.74 1.31 12.79
C ASN A 5 10.29 1.78 12.87
N ARG A 6 9.42 1.04 13.58
CA ARG A 6 8.04 1.48 13.84
C ARG A 6 7.97 2.72 14.71
N LEU A 7 8.73 2.75 15.79
CA LEU A 7 8.78 3.89 16.70
C LEU A 7 9.36 5.12 16.00
N HIS A 8 10.35 4.94 15.12
CA HIS A 8 10.91 6.03 14.32
C HIS A 8 9.88 6.61 13.36
N LEU A 9 9.18 5.77 12.60
CA LEU A 9 8.14 6.24 11.68
C LEU A 9 7.04 7.00 12.43
N LEU A 10 6.56 6.45 13.55
CA LEU A 10 5.55 7.12 14.37
C LEU A 10 6.01 8.48 14.93
N ALA A 11 7.33 8.68 15.13
CA ALA A 11 7.88 9.94 15.59
C ALA A 11 8.00 11.00 14.47
N GLU A 12 8.06 10.61 13.20
CA GLU A 12 8.14 11.52 12.05
C GLU A 12 6.76 11.99 11.57
N LEU A 13 5.70 11.30 11.96
CA LEU A 13 4.33 11.48 11.50
C LEU A 13 3.78 12.89 11.77
N ASP A 14 4.22 13.57 12.83
CA ASP A 14 3.79 14.93 13.22
C ASP A 14 4.12 16.00 12.17
N HIS A 15 4.95 15.69 11.17
CA HIS A 15 5.35 16.59 10.09
C HIS A 15 4.92 16.08 8.70
N GLU A 16 4.21 14.96 8.65
CA GLU A 16 3.80 14.31 7.41
C GLU A 16 2.36 14.63 7.03
N HIS A 17 2.10 14.59 5.73
CA HIS A 17 0.77 14.79 5.16
C HIS A 17 0.32 13.52 4.45
N CYS A 18 -0.99 13.35 4.28
CA CYS A 18 -1.52 12.17 3.61
C CYS A 18 -1.09 12.15 2.14
N HIS A 19 -0.45 11.05 1.72
CA HIS A 19 0.03 10.90 0.34
C HIS A 19 -0.98 10.24 -0.59
N LEU A 20 -2.17 9.89 -0.08
CA LEU A 20 -3.24 9.33 -0.90
C LEU A 20 -4.08 10.43 -1.55
N ASN A 21 -4.63 10.11 -2.71
CA ASN A 21 -5.47 11.01 -3.47
C ASN A 21 -6.84 11.15 -2.80
N HIS A 22 -7.29 12.39 -2.54
CA HIS A 22 -8.59 12.68 -1.91
C HIS A 22 -9.65 13.18 -2.90
N GLY A 23 -9.37 13.04 -4.20
CA GLY A 23 -10.24 13.52 -5.26
C GLY A 23 -9.87 14.91 -5.78
N PRO A 24 -10.61 15.39 -6.80
CA PRO A 24 -10.28 16.61 -7.50
C PRO A 24 -10.43 17.84 -6.60
N GLY A 25 -9.46 18.75 -6.67
CA GLY A 25 -9.49 20.04 -5.97
C GLY A 25 -9.16 19.96 -4.48
N VAL A 26 -8.76 18.79 -3.97
CA VAL A 26 -8.28 18.63 -2.61
C VAL A 26 -6.76 18.74 -2.60
N ASP A 27 -6.25 19.72 -1.84
CA ASP A 27 -4.83 19.83 -1.55
C ASP A 27 -4.46 18.83 -0.44
N THR A 28 -3.58 17.88 -0.74
CA THR A 28 -3.15 16.88 0.24
C THR A 28 -2.15 17.43 1.24
N SER A 29 -1.46 18.53 0.92
CA SER A 29 -0.46 19.15 1.80
C SER A 29 -1.04 19.83 3.03
N VAL A 30 -2.37 19.85 3.18
CA VAL A 30 -3.06 20.36 4.37
C VAL A 30 -3.71 19.27 5.21
N ILE A 31 -3.64 18.01 4.75
CA ILE A 31 -4.26 16.87 5.43
C ILE A 31 -3.19 16.12 6.20
N ALA A 32 -3.17 16.29 7.52
CA ALA A 32 -2.20 15.62 8.38
C ALA A 32 -2.31 14.08 8.28
N ALA A 33 -1.15 13.42 8.23
CA ALA A 33 -1.07 11.98 8.36
C ALA A 33 -1.29 11.57 9.83
N THR A 34 -1.94 10.42 10.04
CA THR A 34 -2.19 9.85 11.37
C THR A 34 -1.76 8.39 11.48
N ASP A 35 -1.36 7.77 10.37
CA ASP A 35 -0.78 6.43 10.34
C ASP A 35 0.08 6.25 9.07
N TYR A 36 0.69 5.07 8.91
CA TYR A 36 1.38 4.65 7.70
C TYR A 36 0.82 3.34 7.15
N ILE A 37 0.66 3.27 5.84
CA ILE A 37 0.62 1.98 5.13
C ILE A 37 2.08 1.56 4.92
N VAL A 38 2.44 0.40 5.44
CA VAL A 38 3.79 -0.18 5.25
C VAL A 38 3.69 -1.51 4.54
N VAL A 39 4.33 -1.61 3.38
CA VAL A 39 4.37 -2.83 2.57
C VAL A 39 5.80 -3.20 2.19
N PRO A 40 6.27 -4.40 2.56
CA PRO A 40 7.57 -4.88 2.11
C PRO A 40 7.50 -5.24 0.61
N ILE A 41 8.37 -4.63 -0.17
CA ILE A 41 8.58 -4.92 -1.58
C ILE A 41 9.86 -5.73 -1.74
N GLY A 42 9.79 -6.77 -2.56
CA GLY A 42 10.97 -7.56 -2.89
C GLY A 42 10.75 -8.54 -4.02
N TYR A 43 11.63 -9.53 -4.09
CA TYR A 43 11.59 -10.58 -5.09
C TYR A 43 11.69 -11.96 -4.42
N GLN A 44 11.37 -13.01 -5.17
CA GLN A 44 11.64 -14.39 -4.76
C GLN A 44 12.94 -14.87 -5.39
N GLU A 45 13.87 -15.31 -4.55
CA GLU A 45 15.08 -16.03 -4.92
C GLU A 45 14.76 -17.53 -4.94
N ASP A 46 15.08 -18.21 -6.05
CA ASP A 46 14.87 -19.64 -6.28
C ASP A 46 13.41 -20.14 -6.10
N GLY A 47 12.43 -19.24 -6.21
CA GLY A 47 11.00 -19.56 -6.06
C GLY A 47 10.56 -19.97 -4.65
N ILE A 48 11.45 -19.89 -3.66
CA ILE A 48 11.20 -20.32 -2.28
C ILE A 48 11.52 -19.21 -1.29
N ARG A 49 12.60 -18.45 -1.52
CA ARG A 49 13.10 -17.48 -0.55
C ARG A 49 12.63 -16.07 -0.90
N GLU A 50 11.81 -15.50 -0.04
CA GLU A 50 11.39 -14.10 -0.16
C GLU A 50 12.51 -13.17 0.32
N VAL A 51 12.98 -12.30 -0.58
CA VAL A 51 14.00 -11.28 -0.29
C VAL A 51 13.33 -9.92 -0.36
N SER A 52 13.03 -9.34 0.81
CA SER A 52 12.59 -7.94 0.89
C SER A 52 13.77 -7.03 0.64
N VAL A 53 13.62 -6.17 -0.37
CA VAL A 53 14.66 -5.21 -0.78
C VAL A 53 14.41 -3.85 -0.14
N ARG A 54 13.13 -3.48 0.02
CA ARG A 54 12.72 -2.21 0.65
C ARG A 54 11.32 -2.29 1.23
N ASP A 55 11.05 -1.48 2.25
CA ASP A 55 9.69 -1.20 2.71
C ASP A 55 9.16 0.04 1.95
N LEU A 56 7.96 -0.07 1.35
CA LEU A 56 7.19 1.08 0.88
C LEU A 56 6.37 1.61 2.06
N VAL A 57 6.59 2.87 2.40
CA VAL A 57 5.94 3.55 3.52
C VAL A 57 5.14 4.74 2.97
N ILE A 58 3.83 4.75 3.22
CA ILE A 58 2.92 5.76 2.71
C ILE A 58 2.19 6.38 3.90
N PRO A 59 2.42 7.67 4.24
CA PRO A 59 1.66 8.36 5.26
C PRO A 59 0.20 8.51 4.83
N VAL A 60 -0.72 8.25 5.76
CA VAL A 60 -2.16 8.28 5.52
C VAL A 60 -2.89 9.03 6.61
N CYS A 61 -3.91 9.80 6.23
CA CYS A 61 -4.82 10.42 7.19
C CYS A 61 -5.80 9.39 7.76
N HIS A 62 -6.52 9.81 8.80
CA HIS A 62 -7.52 8.99 9.47
C HIS A 62 -8.59 8.46 8.51
N ASP A 63 -9.15 9.33 7.66
CA ASP A 63 -10.24 8.96 6.75
C ASP A 63 -9.80 7.91 5.73
N CYS A 64 -8.59 8.03 5.19
CA CYS A 64 -8.01 7.04 4.29
C CYS A 64 -7.78 5.70 5.00
N ALA A 65 -7.25 5.73 6.23
CA ALA A 65 -7.02 4.53 7.02
C ALA A 65 -8.34 3.80 7.36
N VAL A 66 -9.41 4.55 7.66
CA VAL A 66 -10.75 4.01 7.91
C VAL A 66 -11.36 3.45 6.62
N ALA A 67 -11.23 4.14 5.50
CA ALA A 67 -11.75 3.67 4.21
C ALA A 67 -11.15 2.32 3.79
N LEU A 68 -9.87 2.08 4.09
CA LEU A 68 -9.21 0.79 3.83
C LEU A 68 -9.71 -0.36 4.72
N GLN A 69 -10.30 -0.07 5.87
CA GLN A 69 -10.92 -1.07 6.75
C GLN A 69 -12.34 -1.43 6.31
N GLY A 70 -12.99 -0.54 5.56
CA GLY A 70 -14.35 -0.72 5.05
C GLY A 70 -14.41 -1.62 3.80
N ASN A 71 -15.62 -2.06 3.48
CA ASN A 71 -15.91 -2.87 2.28
C ASN A 71 -16.41 -2.04 1.09
N GLU A 72 -16.42 -0.72 1.23
CA GLU A 72 -16.97 0.20 0.24
C GLU A 72 -15.94 0.64 -0.80
N TRP A 73 -14.66 0.67 -0.42
CA TRP A 73 -13.58 1.27 -1.20
C TRP A 73 -12.47 0.26 -1.49
N THR A 74 -11.84 0.42 -2.66
CA THR A 74 -10.56 -0.22 -2.99
C THR A 74 -9.60 0.87 -3.44
N LEU A 75 -8.40 0.86 -2.88
CA LEU A 75 -7.30 1.71 -3.28
C LEU A 75 -6.51 1.05 -4.40
N LEU A 76 -6.35 1.74 -5.52
CA LEU A 76 -5.36 1.41 -6.55
C LEU A 76 -4.13 2.28 -6.29
N PHE A 77 -2.96 1.68 -6.16
CA PHE A 77 -1.70 2.39 -5.93
C PHE A 77 -0.68 2.01 -6.99
N CYS A 78 -0.10 2.99 -7.67
CA CYS A 78 0.95 2.77 -8.67
C CYS A 78 2.33 2.72 -8.02
N LEU A 79 3.07 1.64 -8.23
CA LEU A 79 4.41 1.48 -7.69
C LEU A 79 5.47 2.31 -8.43
N ASP A 80 5.17 2.77 -9.65
CA ASP A 80 6.13 3.50 -10.48
C ASP A 80 6.07 5.01 -10.24
N CYS A 81 4.87 5.61 -10.26
CA CYS A 81 4.70 7.05 -9.99
C CYS A 81 4.27 7.40 -8.57
N GLY A 82 3.91 6.41 -7.73
CA GLY A 82 3.39 6.67 -6.38
C GLY A 82 1.98 7.24 -6.33
N GLU A 83 1.33 7.46 -7.48
CA GLU A 83 -0.04 7.96 -7.54
C GLU A 83 -1.06 6.91 -7.09
N SER A 84 -2.16 7.40 -6.52
CA SER A 84 -3.24 6.55 -6.03
C SER A 84 -4.61 6.98 -6.56
N ARG A 85 -5.53 6.01 -6.65
CA ARG A 85 -6.91 6.21 -7.07
C ARG A 85 -7.85 5.36 -6.22
N TRP A 86 -8.97 5.94 -5.81
CA TRP A 86 -10.01 5.23 -5.08
C TRP A 86 -11.10 4.73 -6.02
N VAL A 87 -11.49 3.48 -5.81
CA VAL A 87 -12.62 2.85 -6.51
C VAL A 87 -13.73 2.59 -5.49
N TYR A 88 -14.86 3.27 -5.69
CA TYR A 88 -16.08 2.98 -4.93
C TYR A 88 -16.73 1.71 -5.48
N ARG A 89 -16.71 0.63 -4.70
CA ARG A 89 -17.08 -0.72 -5.15
C ARG A 89 -18.53 -0.80 -5.60
N HIS A 90 -19.43 0.00 -5.03
CA HIS A 90 -20.86 -0.01 -5.37
C HIS A 90 -21.16 0.42 -6.81
N PHE A 91 -20.32 1.28 -7.42
CA PHE A 91 -20.48 1.70 -8.82
C PHE A 91 -19.47 1.03 -9.77
N ALA A 92 -18.63 0.14 -9.25
CA ALA A 92 -17.58 -0.47 -10.04
C ALA A 92 -18.13 -1.61 -10.92
N LYS A 93 -17.68 -1.66 -12.18
CA LYS A 93 -18.02 -2.77 -13.10
C LYS A 93 -17.38 -4.09 -12.68
N ASN A 94 -16.20 -4.02 -12.05
CA ASN A 94 -15.45 -5.17 -11.58
C ASN A 94 -15.75 -5.45 -10.10
N ARG A 95 -15.73 -6.73 -9.72
CA ARG A 95 -15.84 -7.15 -8.32
C ARG A 95 -14.48 -7.13 -7.65
N TYR A 96 -14.18 -6.03 -6.95
CA TYR A 96 -12.97 -5.89 -6.14
C TYR A 96 -13.15 -6.61 -4.79
N ARG A 97 -12.26 -7.56 -4.51
CA ARG A 97 -12.23 -8.29 -3.22
C ARG A 97 -11.21 -7.73 -2.25
N HIS A 98 -10.12 -7.16 -2.78
CA HIS A 98 -9.01 -6.62 -2.01
C HIS A 98 -9.20 -5.13 -1.72
N HIS A 99 -8.72 -4.70 -0.56
CA HIS A 99 -8.77 -3.30 -0.12
C HIS A 99 -7.70 -2.46 -0.79
N ILE A 100 -6.53 -3.06 -1.08
CA ILE A 100 -5.44 -2.41 -1.80
C ILE A 100 -5.01 -3.28 -2.97
N LEU A 101 -4.89 -2.63 -4.13
CA LEU A 101 -4.39 -3.18 -5.37
C LEU A 101 -3.17 -2.36 -5.82
N TRP A 102 -2.06 -3.05 -5.99
CA TRP A 102 -0.77 -2.45 -6.37
C TRP A 102 -0.51 -2.70 -7.84
N LEU A 103 -0.28 -1.63 -8.58
CA LEU A 103 -0.06 -1.66 -10.02
C LEU A 103 1.44 -1.54 -10.32
N LYS A 104 1.99 -2.48 -11.09
CA LYS A 104 3.29 -2.31 -11.76
C LYS A 104 3.07 -1.43 -12.98
N GLY A 105 3.08 -0.12 -12.75
CA GLY A 105 2.70 0.89 -13.74
C GLY A 105 1.19 1.11 -13.83
N CYS A 106 0.77 2.37 -13.79
CA CYS A 106 -0.61 2.78 -14.10
C CYS A 106 -0.72 3.18 -15.58
N PRO A 107 -1.93 3.36 -16.13
CA PRO A 107 -2.12 3.79 -17.52
C PRO A 107 -1.41 5.10 -17.89
N ASP A 108 -1.10 5.94 -16.90
CA ASP A 108 -0.37 7.20 -17.09
C ASP A 108 1.16 6.99 -17.11
N CYS A 109 1.67 5.92 -16.50
CA CYS A 109 3.09 5.55 -16.50
C CYS A 109 3.47 4.73 -17.73
N SER A 110 2.68 3.70 -18.01
CA SER A 110 2.88 2.78 -19.11
C SER A 110 1.56 2.57 -19.83
N GLY A 111 1.59 2.64 -21.17
CA GLY A 111 0.45 2.24 -22.01
C GLY A 111 0.16 0.73 -21.95
N GLU A 112 1.01 -0.03 -21.25
CA GLU A 112 0.93 -1.48 -21.08
C GLU A 112 0.69 -1.85 -19.62
N PHE A 113 -0.04 -2.95 -19.40
CA PHE A 113 -0.30 -3.49 -18.08
C PHE A 113 0.91 -4.28 -17.57
N GLY A 114 1.66 -3.73 -16.62
CA GLY A 114 2.86 -4.37 -16.07
C GLY A 114 2.59 -5.41 -14.99
N GLY A 115 1.36 -5.50 -14.47
CA GLY A 115 0.97 -6.48 -13.44
C GLY A 115 0.14 -5.87 -12.30
N LEU A 116 -0.53 -6.76 -11.56
CA LEU A 116 -1.37 -6.44 -10.42
C LEU A 116 -0.98 -7.31 -9.23
N TYR A 117 -0.67 -6.69 -8.11
CA TYR A 117 -0.44 -7.36 -6.84
C TYR A 117 -1.47 -6.91 -5.82
N PHE A 118 -1.64 -7.71 -4.79
CA PHE A 118 -2.52 -7.39 -3.69
C PHE A 118 -1.95 -8.01 -2.42
N ASN A 119 -1.99 -7.23 -1.36
CA ASN A 119 -1.89 -7.72 -0.01
C ASN A 119 -2.95 -6.98 0.80
N ASP A 120 -3.98 -7.70 1.24
CA ASP A 120 -4.88 -7.10 2.20
C ASP A 120 -4.10 -6.93 3.51
N PRO A 121 -4.11 -5.74 4.12
CA PRO A 121 -3.46 -5.55 5.40
C PRO A 121 -4.20 -6.41 6.44
N ALA A 122 -3.69 -7.61 6.69
CA ALA A 122 -4.13 -8.47 7.80
C ALA A 122 -3.84 -7.83 9.18
N GLY A 123 -3.38 -6.57 9.22
CA GLY A 123 -2.75 -5.92 10.37
C GLY A 123 -3.06 -4.44 10.57
N ILE A 124 -4.09 -3.87 9.92
CA ILE A 124 -4.82 -2.75 10.55
C ILE A 124 -5.79 -3.33 11.61
N ILE A 125 -6.17 -4.60 11.45
CA ILE A 125 -7.09 -5.36 12.30
C ILE A 125 -6.34 -6.47 13.04
N ALA A 126 -5.53 -6.14 14.04
CA ALA A 126 -5.20 -7.01 15.18
C ALA A 126 -4.18 -6.32 16.10
N GLN A 127 -4.68 -5.55 17.07
CA GLN A 127 -4.10 -5.64 18.41
C GLN A 127 -4.53 -7.02 18.96
N ASP A 128 -3.66 -8.02 18.89
CA ASP A 128 -3.36 -8.93 20.00
C ASP A 128 -2.42 -10.06 19.55
N HIS A 129 -1.36 -10.22 20.34
CA HIS A 129 -0.57 -11.42 20.57
C HIS A 129 -0.78 -12.63 19.63
N ALA A 130 0.09 -12.81 18.64
CA ALA A 130 0.47 -14.15 18.17
C ALA A 130 1.80 -14.09 17.41
N ALA A 131 2.82 -14.73 17.96
CA ALA A 131 4.01 -15.11 17.22
C ALA A 131 3.62 -15.98 16.01
N GLY A 132 4.12 -15.65 14.82
CA GLY A 132 4.18 -16.60 13.70
C GLY A 132 3.19 -16.44 12.53
N ARG A 133 2.64 -15.25 12.24
CA ARG A 133 1.91 -15.03 10.97
C ARG A 133 2.82 -14.44 9.90
N HIS A 134 2.90 -15.11 8.74
CA HIS A 134 3.58 -14.63 7.54
C HIS A 134 3.15 -13.18 7.24
N ARG A 135 4.13 -12.28 7.15
CA ARG A 135 3.88 -10.89 6.77
C ARG A 135 3.45 -10.88 5.30
N PRO A 136 2.44 -10.09 4.91
CA PRO A 136 2.07 -9.98 3.51
C PRO A 136 3.27 -9.40 2.73
N PHE A 137 3.87 -10.21 1.85
CA PHE A 137 5.04 -9.88 1.04
C PHE A 137 4.62 -9.66 -0.41
N MET A 138 5.07 -8.57 -1.02
CA MET A 138 4.83 -8.32 -2.44
C MET A 138 6.04 -8.76 -3.26
N VAL A 139 5.86 -9.82 -4.04
CA VAL A 139 6.82 -10.28 -5.05
C VAL A 139 6.60 -9.47 -6.32
N VAL A 140 7.50 -8.54 -6.62
CA VAL A 140 7.55 -7.91 -7.94
C VAL A 140 8.55 -8.72 -8.79
N PRO A 141 8.19 -9.16 -10.01
CA PRO A 141 9.15 -9.80 -10.90
C PRO A 141 10.27 -8.81 -11.18
N GLY A 142 11.47 -9.12 -10.69
CA GLY A 142 12.69 -8.50 -11.16
C GLY A 142 12.95 -8.98 -12.57
N GLU A 143 13.31 -8.06 -13.46
CA GLU A 143 14.12 -8.46 -14.60
C GLU A 143 15.35 -9.16 -14.02
N ALA A 144 15.53 -10.43 -14.34
CA ALA A 144 16.77 -11.11 -14.05
C ALA A 144 17.87 -10.23 -14.65
N ALA A 145 18.71 -9.64 -13.78
CA ALA A 145 19.90 -8.95 -14.22
C ALA A 145 20.71 -9.96 -15.04
N ALA A 146 20.78 -9.72 -16.34
CA ALA A 146 21.64 -10.43 -17.27
C ALA A 146 23.10 -10.04 -17.06
#